data_AF-A0A2T4Z757-F1
#
_entry.id   AF-A0A2T4Z757-F1
#
_cell.length_a   1.000
_cell.length_b   1.000
_cell.length_c   1.000
_cell.angle_alpha   90.00
_cell.angle_beta   90.00
_cell.angle_gamma   90.00
#
_symmetry.space_group_name_H-M   'P 1'
#
loop_
_entity.id
_entity.type
_entity.pdbx_description
1 polymer ?
#
loop_
_entity_poly.entity_id
_entity_poly.type
_entity_poly.pdbx_seq_one_letter_code
_entity_poly.pdbx_strand_id
1 'polypeptide(L)' 'MATHIVTTTEDTCQYCGGDGYNQLLLGGSETCQHCKGTGKSKQKK' A
#
# COMPACT_ATOMS: atom_id res chain seq x y z
N MET A 1 3.72 14.75 -21.78
CA MET A 1 4.58 14.08 -20.77
C MET A 1 3.75 14.06 -19.51
N ALA A 2 3.20 12.91 -19.12
CA ALA A 2 2.28 12.83 -17.98
C ALA A 2 3.07 13.04 -16.69
N THR A 3 2.87 14.18 -16.04
CA THR A 3 3.44 14.49 -14.73
C THR A 3 2.83 13.54 -13.71
N HIS A 4 3.58 12.53 -13.30
CA HIS A 4 3.20 11.70 -12.16
C HIS A 4 3.34 12.55 -10.90
N ILE A 5 2.23 13.15 -10.46
CA ILE A 5 2.09 13.57 -9.07
C ILE A 5 2.11 12.32 -8.21
N VAL A 6 3.29 11.90 -7.76
CA VAL A 6 3.40 10.96 -6.65
C VAL A 6 2.93 11.76 -5.44
N THR A 7 1.63 11.69 -5.18
CA THR A 7 1.04 12.16 -3.93
C THR A 7 1.67 11.28 -2.86
N THR A 8 2.76 11.75 -2.27
CA THR A 8 3.35 11.17 -1.07
C THR A 8 2.39 11.48 0.07
N THR A 9 1.20 10.87 0.06
CA THR A 9 0.29 10.88 1.18
C THR A 9 1.05 10.14 2.28
N GLU A 10 1.51 10.87 3.29
CA GLU A 10 2.27 10.40 4.46
C GLU A 10 1.54 9.30 5.29
N ASP A 11 0.44 8.77 4.75
CA ASP A 11 -0.42 7.75 5.34
C ASP A 11 -0.56 6.50 4.44
N THR A 12 0.05 6.41 3.24
CA THR A 12 -0.05 5.19 2.42
C THR A 12 0.99 4.13 2.79
N CYS A 13 0.56 2.88 2.85
CA CYS A 13 1.44 1.76 3.16
C CYS A 13 2.41 1.51 2.01
N GLN A 14 3.70 1.76 2.23
CA GLN A 14 4.74 1.62 1.20
C GLN A 14 4.91 0.20 0.63
N TYR A 15 4.35 -0.81 1.31
CA TYR A 15 4.44 -2.22 0.89
C TYR A 15 3.35 -2.62 -0.09
N CYS A 16 2.13 -2.10 0.08
CA CYS A 16 0.99 -2.40 -0.80
C CYS A 16 0.54 -1.19 -1.63
N GLY A 17 1.25 -0.06 -1.57
CA GLY A 17 0.92 1.16 -2.30
C GLY A 17 -0.36 1.88 -1.87
N GLY A 18 -1.07 1.38 -0.85
CA GLY A 18 -2.37 1.91 -0.43
C GLY A 18 -3.52 0.92 -0.57
N ASP A 19 -3.34 -0.18 -1.29
CA ASP A 19 -4.41 -1.16 -1.56
C ASP A 19 -4.82 -1.99 -0.34
N GLY A 20 -3.89 -2.20 0.60
CA GLY A 20 -4.12 -3.05 1.76
C GLY A 20 -3.91 -4.55 1.50
N TYR A 21 -3.62 -4.94 0.26
CA TYR A 21 -3.31 -6.31 -0.13
C TYR A 21 -2.13 -6.34 -1.10
N ASN A 22 -1.43 -7.47 -1.16
CA ASN A 22 -0.35 -7.71 -2.10
C ASN A 22 -0.82 -8.73 -3.14
N GLN A 23 -0.55 -8.46 -4.42
CA GLN A 23 -0.79 -9.44 -5.49
C GLN A 23 0.25 -10.56 -5.40
N LEU A 24 -0.19 -11.82 -5.33
CA LEU A 24 0.71 -12.97 -5.37
C LEU A 24 1.12 -13.28 -6.80
N LEU A 25 2.35 -13.79 -6.95
CA LEU A 25 2.92 -14.12 -8.26
C LEU A 25 2.15 -15.24 -8.98
N LEU A 26 1.54 -16.15 -8.22
CA LEU A 26 0.70 -17.25 -8.74
C LEU A 26 -0.76 -16.82 -8.96
N GLY A 27 -1.06 -15.52 -8.80
CA GLY A 27 -2.40 -14.98 -8.82
C GLY A 27 -3.07 -14.95 -7.44
N GLY A 28 -4.03 -14.05 -7.30
CA GLY A 28 -4.73 -13.79 -6.04
C GLY A 28 -4.08 -12.68 -5.22
N SER A 29 -4.72 -12.35 -4.10
CA SER A 29 -4.31 -11.28 -3.20
C SER A 29 -4.23 -11.78 -1.77
N GLU A 30 -3.16 -11.45 -1.06
CA GLU A 30 -3.08 -11.64 0.39
C GLU A 30 -3.21 -10.32 1.10
N THR A 31 -3.82 -10.34 2.28
CA THR A 31 -3.87 -9.16 3.15
C THR A 31 -2.46 -8.71 3.49
N CYS A 32 -2.15 -7.44 3.22
CA CYS A 32 -0.84 -6.88 3.49
C CYS A 32 -0.57 -6.92 5.00
N GLN A 33 0.42 -7.72 5.41
CA GLN A 33 0.75 -7.94 6.82
C GLN A 33 1.25 -6.67 7.51
N HIS A 34 1.81 -5.73 6.76
CA HIS A 34 2.39 -4.51 7.31
C HIS A 34 1.31 -3.53 7.81
N CYS A 35 0.30 -3.26 6.98
CA CYS A 35 -0.83 -2.42 7.34
C CYS A 35 -2.01 -3.20 7.93
N LYS A 36 -1.97 -4.53 7.92
CA LYS A 36 -3.09 -5.42 8.29
C LYS A 36 -4.36 -5.14 7.49
N GLY A 37 -4.24 -4.89 6.19
CA GLY A 37 -5.39 -4.63 5.33
C GLY A 37 -5.89 -3.19 5.32
N THR A 38 -5.31 -2.28 6.09
CA THR A 38 -5.82 -0.90 6.15
C THR A 38 -5.39 -0.02 4.98
N GLY A 39 -4.39 -0.46 4.21
CA GLY A 39 -3.76 0.35 3.16
C GLY A 39 -2.91 1.50 3.70
N LYS A 40 -2.82 1.65 5.03
CA LYS A 40 -2.21 2.82 5.66
C LYS A 40 -0.87 2.52 6.30
N SER A 41 0.08 3.44 6.19
CA SER A 41 1.30 3.40 7.00
C SER A 41 0.87 3.51 8.46
N LYS A 42 1.32 2.58 9.30
CA LYS A 42 1.12 2.72 10.74
C LYS A 42 1.99 3.88 11.19
N GLN A 43 1.46 5.09 11.15
CA GLN A 43 2.07 6.21 11.85
C GLN A 43 2.19 5.78 13.31
N LYS A 44 3.43 5.52 13.73
CA LYS A 44 3.77 5.27 15.13
C LYS A 44 3.45 6.58 15.85
N LYS A 45 2.28 6.66 16.49
CA LYS A 45 1.94 7.74 17.41
C LYS A 45 2.80 7.63 18.66
#